data_AF-A0A1Z7Z589-F1
#
_entry.id   AF-A0A1Z7Z589-F1
#
_cell.length_a   1.000
_cell.length_b   1.000
_cell.length_c   1.000
_cell.angle_alpha   90.00
_cell.angle_beta   90.00
_cell.angle_gamma   90.00
#
_symmetry.space_group_name_H-M   'P 1'
#
loop_
_entity.id
_entity.type
_entity.pdbx_description
1 polymer ?
#
loop_
_entity_poly.entity_id
_entity_poly.type
_entity_poly.pdbx_seq_one_letter_code
_entity_poly.pdbx_strand_id
1 'polypeptide(L)'
;MDTKKIIDCERKRFDKIIKFRLPHKFMTVGIAVAALSIAMMFVRAFVMEGETEWLKHLLQKSLLVGMLIMSISRDKHEDEMTMALRAQSYAIAFVVGVIYALVMPYVEFGVSNVVHSGGEEFKDLGDFQVLLFMLMIQLMFYHNLKRYR
;
A
#
# COMPACT_ATOMS: atom_id res chain seq x y z
N MET A 1 -5.73 37.18 23.30
CA MET A 1 -5.70 35.70 23.30
C MET A 1 -4.27 35.28 23.05
N ASP A 2 -3.75 34.37 23.87
CA ASP A 2 -2.36 33.93 23.79
C ASP A 2 -2.18 32.96 22.62
N THR A 3 -1.42 33.36 21.60
CA THR A 3 -1.15 32.56 20.39
C THR A 3 -0.57 31.19 20.72
N LYS A 4 0.18 31.06 21.84
CA LYS A 4 0.72 29.77 22.29
C LYS A 4 -0.37 28.81 22.75
N LYS A 5 -1.41 29.31 23.42
CA LYS A 5 -2.56 28.48 23.84
C LYS A 5 -3.37 27.96 22.65
N ILE A 6 -3.47 28.73 21.57
CA ILE A 6 -4.17 28.31 20.34
C ILE A 6 -3.37 27.19 19.66
N ILE A 7 -2.06 27.38 19.47
CA ILE A 7 -1.15 26.39 18.87
C ILE A 7 -1.15 25.08 19.66
N ASP A 8 -1.12 25.13 20.99
CA ASP A 8 -1.16 23.94 21.83
C ASP A 8 -2.51 23.22 21.78
N CYS A 9 -3.61 23.96 21.67
CA CYS A 9 -4.94 23.37 21.55
C CYS A 9 -5.11 22.64 20.20
N GLU A 10 -4.62 23.25 19.12
CA GLU A 10 -4.60 22.62 17.79
C GLU A 10 -3.71 21.39 17.78
N ARG A 11 -2.49 21.47 18.34
CA ARG A 11 -1.58 20.33 18.47
C ARG A 11 -2.26 19.17 19.19
N LYS A 12 -2.92 19.41 20.33
CA LYS A 12 -3.67 18.36 21.07
C LYS A 12 -4.83 17.76 20.25
N ARG A 13 -5.51 18.56 19.43
CA ARG A 13 -6.58 18.07 18.54
C ARG A 13 -6.02 17.20 17.42
N PHE A 14 -4.95 17.62 16.76
CA PHE A 14 -4.27 16.81 15.73
C PHE A 14 -3.73 15.51 16.30
N ASP A 15 -3.12 15.56 17.48
CA ASP A 15 -2.58 14.39 18.16
C ASP A 15 -3.67 13.38 18.53
N LYS A 16 -4.89 13.86 18.87
CA LYS A 16 -6.06 13.01 19.12
C LYS A 16 -6.58 12.32 17.85
N ILE A 17 -6.54 12.97 16.70
CA ILE A 17 -6.94 12.40 15.40
C ILE A 17 -5.89 11.39 14.93
N ILE A 18 -4.60 11.71 15.07
CA ILE A 18 -3.49 10.80 14.75
C ILE A 18 -3.50 9.57 15.66
N LYS A 19 -3.89 9.73 16.94
CA LYS A 19 -4.09 8.61 17.89
C LYS A 19 -5.34 7.78 17.64
N PHE A 20 -6.28 8.22 16.80
CA PHE A 20 -7.43 7.44 16.37
C PHE A 20 -7.01 6.40 15.32
N ARG A 21 -6.11 5.49 15.72
CA ARG A 21 -5.67 4.34 14.92
C ARG A 21 -6.47 3.10 15.27
N LEU A 22 -6.84 2.35 14.24
CA LEU A 22 -7.66 1.15 14.38
C LEU A 22 -7.02 0.14 15.34
N PRO A 23 -7.77 -0.39 16.34
CA PRO A 23 -7.26 -1.33 17.34
C PRO A 23 -6.53 -2.53 16.73
N HIS A 24 -5.64 -3.16 17.51
CA HIS A 24 -4.81 -4.29 17.09
C HIS A 24 -5.57 -5.45 16.39
N LYS A 25 -6.84 -5.65 16.74
CA LYS A 25 -7.72 -6.66 16.11
C LYS A 25 -7.84 -6.47 14.59
N PHE A 26 -7.75 -5.24 14.10
CA PHE A 26 -7.83 -4.94 12.67
C PHE A 26 -6.59 -5.37 11.89
N MET A 27 -5.44 -5.56 12.53
CA MET A 27 -4.23 -6.05 11.87
C MET A 27 -4.44 -7.49 11.42
N THR A 28 -5.02 -8.30 12.31
CA THR A 28 -5.40 -9.68 12.02
C THR A 28 -6.47 -9.76 10.92
N VAL A 29 -7.45 -8.85 10.94
CA VAL A 29 -8.47 -8.77 9.88
C VAL A 29 -7.85 -8.43 8.52
N GLY A 30 -6.94 -7.44 8.47
CA GLY A 30 -6.25 -7.06 7.23
C GLY A 30 -5.41 -8.22 6.66
N ILE A 31 -4.67 -8.93 7.51
CA ILE A 31 -3.90 -10.12 7.11
C ILE A 31 -4.82 -11.23 6.61
N ALA A 32 -5.92 -11.50 7.33
CA ALA A 32 -6.88 -12.54 6.92
C ALA A 32 -7.51 -12.22 5.55
N VAL A 33 -7.91 -10.97 5.32
CA VAL A 33 -8.49 -10.52 4.03
C VAL A 33 -7.46 -10.59 2.90
N ALA A 34 -6.22 -10.16 3.14
CA ALA A 34 -5.15 -10.25 2.14
C ALA A 34 -4.82 -11.72 1.82
N ALA A 35 -4.64 -12.57 2.83
CA ALA A 35 -4.35 -13.99 2.65
C ALA A 35 -5.49 -14.73 1.92
N LEU A 36 -6.74 -14.44 2.28
CA LEU A 36 -7.91 -15.01 1.61
C LEU A 36 -8.00 -14.57 0.14
N SER A 37 -7.70 -13.29 -0.15
CA SER A 37 -7.69 -12.77 -1.52
C SER A 37 -6.60 -13.46 -2.36
N ILE A 38 -5.41 -13.66 -1.80
CA ILE A 38 -4.32 -14.40 -2.47
C ILE A 38 -4.72 -15.86 -2.70
N ALA A 39 -5.27 -16.54 -1.69
CA ALA A 39 -5.71 -17.93 -1.82
C ALA A 39 -6.78 -18.08 -2.93
N MET A 40 -7.76 -17.17 -2.98
CA MET A 40 -8.76 -17.18 -4.05
C MET A 40 -8.17 -16.89 -5.43
N MET A 41 -7.12 -16.06 -5.54
CA MET A 41 -6.41 -15.85 -6.81
C MET A 41 -5.78 -17.15 -7.31
N PHE A 42 -5.12 -17.93 -6.44
CA PHE A 42 -4.57 -19.23 -6.80
C PHE A 42 -5.66 -20.23 -7.18
N VAL A 43 -6.74 -20.33 -6.40
CA VAL A 43 -7.86 -21.23 -6.72
C VAL A 43 -8.45 -20.92 -8.10
N ARG A 44 -8.65 -19.63 -8.43
CA ARG A 44 -9.08 -19.23 -9.77
C ARG A 44 -8.09 -19.68 -10.84
N ALA A 45 -6.79 -19.47 -10.62
CA ALA A 45 -5.75 -19.83 -11.58
C ALA A 45 -5.66 -21.34 -11.88
N PHE A 46 -6.04 -22.21 -10.93
CA PHE A 46 -6.00 -23.67 -11.11
C PHE A 46 -7.34 -24.31 -11.51
N VAL A 47 -8.47 -23.69 -11.20
CA VAL A 47 -9.81 -24.32 -11.31
C VAL A 47 -10.73 -23.64 -12.33
N MET A 48 -10.52 -22.36 -12.62
CA MET A 48 -11.45 -21.55 -13.42
C MET A 48 -10.75 -20.95 -14.64
N GLU A 49 -10.83 -21.63 -15.78
CA GLU A 49 -10.47 -21.09 -17.10
C GLU A 49 -11.51 -20.10 -17.67
N GLY A 50 -12.57 -19.79 -16.92
CA GLY A 50 -13.64 -18.90 -17.39
C GLY A 50 -13.29 -17.41 -17.30
N GLU A 51 -13.66 -16.65 -18.36
CA GLU A 51 -13.59 -15.18 -18.52
C GLU A 51 -14.33 -14.41 -17.40
N THR A 52 -13.80 -14.49 -16.19
CA THR A 52 -14.32 -13.80 -15.02
C THR A 52 -13.49 -12.55 -14.77
N GLU A 53 -13.44 -11.66 -15.75
CA GLU A 53 -12.77 -10.35 -15.69
C GLU A 53 -13.26 -9.55 -14.46
N TRP A 54 -14.57 -9.58 -14.18
CA TRP A 54 -15.16 -8.92 -13.02
C TRP A 54 -14.62 -9.47 -11.69
N LEU A 55 -14.44 -10.80 -11.60
CA LEU A 55 -13.95 -11.47 -10.41
C LEU A 55 -12.49 -11.12 -10.19
N LYS A 56 -11.67 -11.09 -11.26
CA LYS A 56 -10.27 -10.63 -11.22
C LYS A 56 -10.16 -9.23 -10.60
N HIS A 57 -10.96 -8.28 -11.08
CA HIS A 57 -10.97 -6.92 -10.55
C HIS A 57 -11.45 -6.84 -9.10
N LEU A 58 -12.43 -7.66 -8.71
CA LEU A 58 -12.90 -7.74 -7.34
C LEU A 58 -11.80 -8.23 -6.38
N LEU A 59 -11.09 -9.31 -6.75
CA LEU A 59 -9.99 -9.85 -5.94
C LEU A 59 -8.82 -8.88 -5.82
N GLN A 60 -8.48 -8.17 -6.91
CA GLN A 60 -7.45 -7.14 -6.88
C GLN A 60 -7.82 -6.03 -5.88
N LYS A 61 -9.04 -5.48 -5.98
CA LYS A 61 -9.49 -4.44 -5.06
C LYS A 61 -9.61 -4.95 -3.61
N SER A 62 -10.07 -6.18 -3.39
CA SER A 62 -10.15 -6.75 -2.03
C SER A 62 -8.78 -6.94 -1.41
N LEU A 63 -7.80 -7.39 -2.19
CA LEU A 63 -6.41 -7.50 -1.76
C LEU A 63 -5.85 -6.13 -1.36
N LEU A 64 -6.11 -5.10 -2.18
CA LEU A 64 -5.66 -3.74 -1.90
C LEU A 64 -6.26 -3.20 -0.60
N VAL A 65 -7.57 -3.39 -0.39
CA VAL A 65 -8.24 -3.02 0.86
C VAL A 65 -7.67 -3.80 2.05
N GLY A 66 -7.40 -5.09 1.90
CA GLY A 66 -6.77 -5.90 2.95
C GLY A 66 -5.38 -5.39 3.34
N MET A 67 -4.54 -5.06 2.36
CA MET A 67 -3.22 -4.47 2.58
C MET A 67 -3.29 -3.08 3.22
N LEU A 68 -4.25 -2.26 2.81
CA LEU A 68 -4.45 -0.92 3.38
C LEU A 68 -4.87 -1.00 4.86
N ILE A 69 -5.79 -1.91 5.21
CA ILE A 69 -6.19 -2.16 6.59
C ILE A 69 -4.99 -2.64 7.42
N MET A 70 -4.18 -3.55 6.87
CA MET A 70 -2.96 -4.04 7.51
C MET A 70 -1.96 -2.89 7.77
N SER A 71 -1.77 -2.02 6.79
CA SER A 71 -0.84 -0.89 6.84
C SER A 71 -1.22 0.19 7.88
N ILE A 72 -2.52 0.45 8.05
CA ILE A 72 -3.04 1.44 9.01
C ILE A 72 -3.11 0.89 10.45
N SER A 73 -3.26 -0.43 10.61
CA SER A 73 -3.55 -1.04 11.91
C SER A 73 -2.46 -0.85 12.99
N ARG A 74 -2.89 -0.82 14.26
CA ARG A 74 -2.01 -0.66 15.42
C ARG A 74 -1.17 -1.90 15.73
N ASP A 75 0.11 -1.66 15.98
CA ASP A 75 1.01 -2.66 16.56
C ASP A 75 0.77 -2.78 18.07
N LYS A 76 1.08 -3.94 18.67
CA LYS A 76 0.78 -4.27 20.08
C LYS A 76 1.51 -3.36 21.08
N HIS A 77 2.72 -2.91 20.74
CA HIS A 77 3.49 -1.95 21.51
C HIS A 77 3.68 -0.70 20.67
N GLU A 78 2.98 0.36 21.05
CA GLU A 78 3.17 1.66 20.42
C GLU A 78 4.12 2.53 21.22
N ASP A 79 5.14 2.97 20.50
CA ASP A 79 6.10 3.97 20.95
C ASP A 79 6.07 5.14 19.95
N GLU A 80 6.43 6.34 20.39
CA GLU A 80 6.45 7.56 19.55
C GLU A 80 7.38 7.35 18.34
N MET A 81 8.45 6.57 18.55
CA MET A 81 9.40 6.15 17.53
C MET A 81 8.76 5.30 16.42
N THR A 82 7.89 4.35 16.77
CA THR A 82 7.17 3.50 15.81
C THR A 82 6.19 4.31 14.96
N MET A 83 5.59 5.35 15.55
CA MET A 83 4.73 6.28 14.84
C MET A 83 5.52 7.09 13.82
N ALA A 84 6.69 7.61 14.21
CA ALA A 84 7.58 8.34 13.31
C ALA A 84 8.09 7.46 12.15
N LEU A 85 8.54 6.24 12.45
CA LEU A 85 9.01 5.28 11.43
C LEU A 85 7.94 4.96 10.39
N ARG A 86 6.69 4.83 10.82
CA ARG A 86 5.58 4.58 9.90
C ARG A 86 5.29 5.78 9.00
N ALA A 87 5.27 6.98 9.55
CA ALA A 87 5.10 8.22 8.78
C ALA A 87 6.22 8.39 7.74
N GLN A 88 7.47 8.10 8.12
CA GLN A 88 8.61 8.08 7.21
C GLN A 88 8.46 7.02 6.11
N SER A 89 8.00 5.81 6.47
CA SER A 89 7.78 4.73 5.49
C SER A 89 6.71 5.10 4.46
N TYR A 90 5.64 5.78 4.86
CA TYR A 90 4.63 6.31 3.93
C TYR A 90 5.20 7.40 3.01
N ALA A 91 6.03 8.30 3.54
CA ALA A 91 6.67 9.34 2.73
C ALA A 91 7.62 8.73 1.69
N ILE A 92 8.45 7.78 2.09
CA ILE A 92 9.36 7.05 1.18
C ILE A 92 8.56 6.31 0.11
N ALA A 93 7.52 5.58 0.51
CA ALA A 93 6.66 4.84 -0.42
C ALA A 93 5.96 5.75 -1.44
N PHE A 94 5.53 6.94 -1.01
CA PHE A 94 4.94 7.93 -1.93
C PHE A 94 5.97 8.43 -2.95
N VAL A 95 7.16 8.85 -2.50
CA VAL A 95 8.21 9.34 -3.41
C VAL A 95 8.63 8.26 -4.39
N VAL A 96 8.89 7.04 -3.91
CA VAL A 96 9.27 5.89 -4.74
C VAL A 96 8.13 5.50 -5.69
N GLY A 97 6.88 5.52 -5.22
CA GLY A 97 5.69 5.22 -6.03
C GLY A 97 5.48 6.22 -7.17
N VAL A 98 5.67 7.52 -6.91
CA VAL A 98 5.60 8.56 -7.96
C VAL A 98 6.72 8.37 -8.98
N ILE A 99 7.95 8.13 -8.54
CA ILE A 99 9.08 7.85 -9.46
C ILE A 99 8.78 6.61 -10.29
N TYR A 100 8.28 5.54 -9.67
CA TYR A 100 7.91 4.31 -10.37
C TYR A 100 6.83 4.54 -11.43
N ALA A 101 5.77 5.28 -11.09
CA ALA A 101 4.68 5.58 -12.01
C ALA A 101 5.14 6.42 -13.21
N LEU A 102 6.11 7.33 -12.99
CA LEU A 102 6.67 8.14 -14.06
C LEU A 102 7.68 7.36 -14.92
N VAL A 103 8.52 6.50 -14.32
CA VAL A 103 9.63 5.84 -15.02
C VAL A 103 9.20 4.57 -15.75
N MET A 104 8.32 3.76 -15.15
CA MET A 104 7.98 2.44 -15.69
C MET A 104 7.37 2.47 -17.11
N PRO A 105 6.51 3.42 -17.51
CA PRO A 105 6.00 3.49 -18.89
C PRO A 105 7.13 3.65 -19.92
N TYR A 106 8.18 4.41 -19.58
CA TYR A 106 9.36 4.55 -20.45
C TYR A 106 10.21 3.28 -20.51
N VAL A 107 10.32 2.57 -19.38
CA VAL A 107 11.02 1.27 -19.33
C VAL A 107 10.27 0.25 -20.17
N GLU A 108 8.95 0.17 -20.06
CA GLU A 108 8.11 -0.74 -20.85
C GLU A 108 8.19 -0.43 -22.34
N PHE A 109 8.13 0.86 -22.72
CA PHE A 109 8.33 1.28 -24.11
C PHE A 109 9.72 0.90 -24.64
N GLY A 110 10.77 1.14 -23.86
CA GLY A 110 12.15 0.81 -24.23
C GLY A 110 12.38 -0.70 -24.38
N VAL A 111 11.88 -1.50 -23.44
CA VAL A 111 11.97 -2.97 -23.50
C VAL A 111 11.16 -3.53 -24.66
N SER A 112 9.95 -3.01 -24.89
CA SER A 112 9.09 -3.45 -25.99
C SER A 112 9.73 -3.20 -27.35
N ASN A 113 10.33 -2.02 -27.57
CA ASN A 113 10.99 -1.69 -28.83
C ASN A 113 12.25 -2.53 -29.12
N VAL A 114 12.94 -3.01 -28.07
CA VAL A 114 14.13 -3.87 -28.20
C VAL A 114 13.76 -5.36 -28.39
N VAL A 115 12.69 -5.82 -27.76
CA VAL A 115 12.31 -7.25 -27.73
C VAL A 115 11.33 -7.61 -28.85
N HIS A 116 10.40 -6.72 -29.23
CA HIS A 116 9.43 -6.97 -30.28
C HIS A 116 9.43 -5.80 -31.28
N SER A 117 9.93 -6.03 -32.50
CA SER A 117 9.78 -5.11 -33.64
C SER A 117 8.33 -5.06 -34.19
N GLY A 118 7.34 -4.95 -33.30
CA GLY A 118 5.93 -4.95 -33.62
C GLY A 118 5.18 -4.17 -32.55
N GLY A 119 4.62 -3.02 -32.93
CA GLY A 119 4.06 -2.01 -32.05
C GLY A 119 3.05 -2.54 -31.04
N GLU A 120 3.49 -2.70 -29.80
CA GLU A 120 2.61 -2.88 -28.66
C GLU A 120 2.24 -1.51 -28.08
N GLU A 121 0.96 -1.33 -27.82
CA GLU A 121 0.37 -0.12 -27.27
C GLU A 121 1.02 0.28 -25.94
N PHE A 122 1.04 1.59 -25.66
CA PHE A 122 1.34 2.12 -24.33
C PHE A 122 0.43 1.44 -23.31
N LYS A 123 0.97 0.46 -22.58
CA LYS A 123 0.28 -0.15 -21.46
C LYS A 123 0.24 0.87 -20.35
N ASP A 124 -0.95 1.40 -20.10
CA ASP A 124 -1.15 2.26 -18.95
C ASP A 124 -0.90 1.42 -17.69
N LEU A 125 -0.08 1.96 -16.80
CA LEU A 125 0.17 1.36 -15.51
C LEU A 125 -1.16 1.24 -14.79
N GLY A 126 -1.63 0.01 -14.57
CA GLY A 126 -2.88 -0.19 -13.85
C GLY A 126 -2.81 0.49 -12.48
N ASP A 127 -3.81 1.30 -12.15
CA ASP A 127 -3.95 1.97 -10.83
C ASP A 127 -3.70 0.98 -9.67
N PHE A 128 -4.24 -0.23 -9.81
CA PHE A 128 -4.00 -1.32 -8.88
C PHE A 128 -2.51 -1.66 -8.70
N GLN A 129 -1.72 -1.72 -9.78
CA GLN A 129 -0.30 -2.06 -9.72
C GLN A 129 0.49 -0.98 -8.99
N VAL A 130 0.22 0.30 -9.28
CA VAL A 130 0.91 1.42 -8.61
C VAL A 130 0.55 1.48 -7.13
N LEU A 131 -0.73 1.35 -6.78
CA LEU A 131 -1.17 1.36 -5.39
C LEU A 131 -0.65 0.15 -4.61
N LEU A 132 -0.66 -1.03 -5.23
CA LEU A 132 -0.12 -2.25 -4.63
C LEU A 132 1.39 -2.13 -4.41
N PHE A 133 2.13 -1.61 -5.39
CA PHE A 133 3.56 -1.35 -5.27
C PHE A 133 3.86 -0.36 -4.13
N MET A 134 3.11 0.74 -4.06
CA MET A 134 3.27 1.74 -3.00
C MET A 134 3.02 1.13 -1.61
N LEU A 135 1.96 0.35 -1.43
CA LEU A 135 1.69 -0.33 -0.16
C LEU A 135 2.75 -1.38 0.19
N MET A 136 3.23 -2.13 -0.80
CA MET A 136 4.29 -3.12 -0.60
C MET A 136 5.60 -2.46 -0.14
N ILE A 137 6.02 -1.36 -0.79
CA ILE A 137 7.19 -0.59 -0.40
C ILE A 137 7.02 -0.05 1.01
N GLN A 138 5.87 0.54 1.33
CA GLN A 138 5.60 1.08 2.66
C GLN A 138 5.71 0.00 3.75
N LEU A 139 5.10 -1.17 3.54
CA LEU A 139 5.18 -2.29 4.48
C LEU A 139 6.60 -2.86 4.58
N MET A 140 7.31 -2.95 3.46
CA MET A 140 8.69 -3.45 3.39
C MET A 140 9.65 -2.54 4.17
N PHE A 141 9.59 -1.23 3.95
CA PHE A 141 10.42 -0.27 4.68
C PHE A 141 10.06 -0.23 6.16
N TYR A 142 8.77 -0.28 6.50
CA TYR A 142 8.34 -0.34 7.90
C TYR A 142 8.92 -1.57 8.62
N HIS A 143 8.82 -2.77 8.02
CA HIS A 143 9.35 -3.99 8.63
C HIS A 143 10.88 -4.04 8.65
N ASN A 144 11.56 -3.53 7.61
CA ASN A 144 13.02 -3.46 7.59
C ASN A 144 13.53 -2.49 8.66
N LEU A 145 13.00 -1.26 8.71
CA LEU A 145 13.40 -0.26 9.71
C LEU A 145 13.09 -0.71 11.13
N LYS A 146 12.03 -1.52 11.32
CA LYS A 146 11.71 -2.17 12.59
C LYS A 146 12.70 -3.29 12.96
N ARG A 147 13.32 -3.96 11.99
CA ARG A 147 14.29 -5.06 12.21
C ARG A 147 15.71 -4.57 12.48
N TYR A 148 16.11 -3.42 11.93
CA TYR A 148 17.42 -2.82 12.17
C TYR A 148 17.54 -2.07 13.51
N ARG A 149 16.55 -2.21 14.40
CA ARG A 149 16.54 -1.71 15.78
C ARG A 149 16.22 -2.86 16.74
#